data_AF-A0A3R9KCP1-F1
#
_entry.id   AF-A0A3R9KCP1-F1
#
_cell.length_a   1.000
_cell.length_b   1.000
_cell.length_c   1.000
_cell.angle_alpha   90.00
_cell.angle_beta   90.00
_cell.angle_gamma   90.00
#
_symmetry.space_group_name_H-M   'P 1'
#
loop_
_entity.id
_entity.type
_entity.pdbx_description
1 polymer ?
#
loop_
_entity_poly.entity_id
_entity_poly.type
_entity_poly.pdbx_seq_one_letter_code
_entity_poly.pdbx_strand_id
1 'polypeptide(L)' 'RGERTVPEVVRDFELTDSVVRKWITQAERDAGVRSDGLTSEEKAELAALRKENTRLREDVEILKRATAFFAKETR' A
#
# COMPACT_ATOMS: atom_id res chain seq x y z
N ARG A 1 -21.31 19.71 8.65
CA ARG A 1 -21.88 19.22 7.36
C ARG A 1 -21.68 17.70 7.31
N GLY A 2 -22.59 16.96 7.94
CA GLY A 2 -22.55 15.50 8.09
C GLY A 2 -23.96 14.92 8.10
N GLU A 3 -24.86 15.55 7.35
CA GLU A 3 -26.31 15.31 7.42
C GLU A 3 -26.78 14.21 6.47
N ARG A 4 -25.87 13.67 5.64
CA ARG A 4 -26.20 12.62 4.67
C ARG A 4 -25.93 11.25 5.25
N THR A 5 -26.93 10.38 5.17
CA THR A 5 -26.86 8.97 5.52
C THR A 5 -26.14 8.17 4.43
N VAL A 6 -25.62 6.99 4.79
CA VAL A 6 -24.98 6.08 3.82
C VAL A 6 -25.90 5.74 2.64
N PRO A 7 -27.19 5.40 2.83
CA PRO A 7 -28.10 5.14 1.70
C PRO A 7 -28.28 6.33 0.75
N GLU A 8 -28.29 7.56 1.26
CA GLU A 8 -28.37 8.77 0.42
C GLU A 8 -27.12 8.92 -0.43
N VAL A 9 -25.93 8.75 0.15
CA VAL A 9 -24.66 8.81 -0.59
C VAL A 9 -24.58 7.72 -1.66
N VAL A 10 -25.02 6.50 -1.33
CA VAL A 10 -25.05 5.37 -2.28
C VAL A 10 -25.90 5.72 -3.50
N ARG A 11 -27.11 6.25 -3.28
CA ARG A 11 -28.03 6.61 -4.36
C ARG A 11 -27.54 7.81 -5.17
N ASP A 12 -27.11 8.87 -4.51
CA ASP A 12 -26.75 10.13 -5.17
C ASP A 12 -25.49 10.00 -6.04
N PHE A 13 -24.61 9.05 -5.70
CA PHE A 13 -23.35 8.81 -6.42
C PHE A 13 -23.31 7.46 -7.16
N GLU A 14 -24.44 6.74 -7.22
CA GLU A 14 -24.56 5.43 -7.88
C GLU A 14 -23.48 4.43 -7.42
N LEU A 15 -23.15 4.47 -6.13
CA LEU A 15 -22.12 3.60 -5.54
C LEU A 15 -22.73 2.29 -5.05
N THR A 16 -21.87 1.34 -4.70
CA THR A 16 -22.29 0.19 -3.89
C THR A 16 -22.13 0.52 -2.41
N ASP A 17 -23.07 0.08 -1.57
CA ASP A 17 -23.04 0.28 -0.11
C ASP A 17 -21.73 -0.24 0.52
N SER A 18 -21.19 -1.35 -0.01
CA SER A 18 -19.93 -1.93 0.45
C SER A 18 -18.72 -1.01 0.24
N VAL A 19 -18.68 -0.24 -0.86
CA VAL A 19 -17.60 0.73 -1.13
C VAL A 19 -17.65 1.87 -0.13
N VAL A 20 -18.84 2.43 0.11
CA VAL A 20 -19.01 3.54 1.07
C VAL A 20 -18.62 3.10 2.48
N ARG A 21 -19.07 1.92 2.94
CA ARG A 21 -18.67 1.37 4.25
C ARG A 21 -17.16 1.15 4.34
N LYS A 22 -16.53 0.64 3.30
CA LYS A 22 -15.08 0.45 3.27
C LYS A 22 -14.33 1.77 3.43
N TRP A 23 -14.79 2.84 2.78
CA TRP A 23 -14.21 4.17 2.93
C TRP A 23 -14.42 4.76 4.31
N ILE A 24 -15.60 4.55 4.92
CA ILE A 24 -15.85 4.96 6.30
C ILE A 24 -14.87 4.24 7.24
N THR A 25 -14.76 2.91 7.15
CA THR A 25 -13.82 2.15 7.98
C THR A 25 -12.38 2.61 7.79
N GLN A 26 -11.97 2.95 6.56
CA GLN A 26 -10.63 3.47 6.31
C GLN A 26 -10.45 4.87 6.91
N ALA A 27 -11.43 5.76 6.76
CA ALA A 27 -11.37 7.10 7.33
C ALA A 27 -11.33 7.05 8.87
N GLU A 28 -12.05 6.12 9.50
CA GLU A 28 -11.98 5.88 10.94
C GLU A 28 -10.59 5.40 11.39
N ARG A 29 -9.91 4.57 10.58
CA ARG A 29 -8.52 4.18 10.85
C ARG A 29 -7.58 5.36 10.69
N ASP A 30 -7.71 6.12 9.61
CA ASP A 30 -6.88 7.29 9.33
C ASP A 30 -7.05 8.38 10.41
N ALA A 31 -8.24 8.46 11.03
CA ALA A 31 -8.53 9.34 12.15
C ALA A 31 -8.16 8.76 13.53
N GLY A 32 -7.61 7.55 13.60
CA GLY A 32 -7.23 6.88 14.86
C GLY A 32 -8.41 6.40 15.71
N VAL A 33 -9.63 6.41 15.18
CA VAL A 33 -10.85 5.90 15.85
C VAL A 33 -10.84 4.36 15.87
N ARG A 34 -10.17 3.75 14.89
CA ARG A 34 -10.01 2.29 14.77
C ARG A 34 -8.55 1.90 14.59
N SER A 35 -8.20 0.74 15.13
CA SER A 35 -6.84 0.17 15.05
C SER A 35 -6.81 -1.25 14.45
N ASP A 36 -7.89 -1.69 13.82
CA ASP A 36 -8.07 -3.04 13.26
C ASP A 36 -7.47 -3.18 11.84
N GLY A 37 -6.56 -2.31 11.46
CA GLY A 37 -5.85 -2.33 10.19
C GLY A 37 -5.02 -1.07 9.97
N LEU A 38 -4.25 -1.07 8.88
CA LEU A 38 -3.37 0.04 8.52
C LEU A 38 -4.17 1.27 8.08
N THR A 39 -3.65 2.43 8.47
CA THR A 39 -3.98 3.73 7.89
C THR A 39 -3.58 3.78 6.40
N SER A 40 -4.12 4.76 5.69
CA SER A 40 -3.78 5.01 4.29
C SER A 40 -2.30 5.37 4.12
N GLU A 41 -1.72 6.09 5.08
CA GLU A 41 -0.29 6.45 5.09
C GLU A 41 0.61 5.21 5.26
N GLU A 42 0.34 4.38 6.28
CA GLU A 42 1.09 3.14 6.50
C GLU A 42 0.99 2.18 5.30
N LYS A 43 -0.16 2.14 4.62
CA LYS A 43 -0.31 1.35 3.38
C LYS A 43 0.56 1.88 2.25
N ALA A 44 0.64 3.19 2.10
CA ALA A 44 1.46 3.82 1.07
C ALA A 44 2.96 3.57 1.34
N GLU A 45 3.39 3.72 2.59
CA GLU A 45 4.76 3.43 3.00
C GLU A 45 5.10 1.94 2.79
N LEU A 46 4.22 1.02 3.21
CA LEU A 46 4.41 -0.41 2.99
C LEU A 46 4.56 -0.76 1.51
N ALA A 47 3.78 -0.11 0.63
CA ALA A 47 3.90 -0.30 -0.81
C ALA A 47 5.23 0.23 -1.36
N ALA A 48 5.69 1.39 -0.89
CA ALA A 48 6.97 1.97 -1.26
C ALA A 48 8.15 1.08 -0.83
N LEU A 49 8.15 0.63 0.43
CA LEU A 49 9.17 -0.25 0.97
C LEU A 49 9.23 -1.60 0.24
N ARG A 50 8.07 -2.17 -0.11
CA ARG A 50 8.03 -3.41 -0.91
C ARG A 50 8.64 -3.21 -2.30
N LYS A 51 8.35 -2.10 -2.95
CA LYS A 51 8.93 -1.76 -4.26
C LYS A 51 10.44 -1.57 -4.18
N GLU A 52 10.91 -0.86 -3.16
CA GLU A 52 12.34 -0.67 -2.92
C GLU A 52 13.05 -1.99 -2.61
N ASN A 53 12.45 -2.84 -1.77
CA ASN A 53 13.02 -4.15 -1.44
C ASN A 53 13.19 -5.03 -2.68
N THR A 54 12.21 -5.04 -3.59
CA THR A 54 12.33 -5.74 -4.87
C THR A 54 13.51 -5.22 -5.68
N ARG A 55 13.64 -3.90 -5.82
CA ARG A 55 14.76 -3.27 -6.54
C ARG A 55 16.10 -3.62 -5.92
N LEU A 56 16.23 -3.51 -4.60
CA LEU A 56 17.47 -3.84 -3.89
C LEU A 56 17.86 -5.31 -4.07
N ARG A 57 16.88 -6.22 -4.09
CA ARG A 57 17.15 -7.65 -4.37
C ARG A 57 17.68 -7.86 -5.78
N GLU A 58 17.11 -7.18 -6.78
CA GLU A 58 17.61 -7.22 -8.16
C GLU A 58 19.05 -6.69 -8.25
N ASP A 59 19.34 -5.55 -7.62
CA ASP A 59 20.67 -4.95 -7.59
C ASP A 59 21.69 -5.90 -6.94
N VAL A 60 21.34 -6.53 -5.81
CA VAL A 60 22.17 -7.53 -5.14
C VAL A 60 22.47 -8.71 -6.06
N GLU A 61 21.49 -9.22 -6.81
CA GLU A 61 21.71 -10.34 -7.74
C GLU A 61 22.62 -9.94 -8.91
N ILE A 62 22.52 -8.72 -9.42
CA ILE A 62 23.44 -8.20 -10.45
C ILE A 62 24.87 -8.15 -9.90
N LEU A 63 25.06 -7.59 -8.70
CA LEU A 63 26.38 -7.49 -8.08
C LEU A 63 27.01 -8.85 -7.79
N LYS A 64 26.23 -9.84 -7.34
CA LYS A 64 26.70 -11.21 -7.17
C LYS A 64 27.20 -11.81 -8.49
N ARG A 65 26.45 -11.65 -9.57
CA ARG A 65 26.85 -12.13 -10.91
C ARG A 65 28.13 -11.46 -11.39
N ALA A 66 28.24 -10.13 -11.21
CA ALA A 66 29.45 -9.39 -11.55
C ALA A 66 30.66 -9.88 -10.75
N THR A 67 30.51 -10.05 -9.43
CA THR A 67 31.57 -10.54 -8.55
C THR A 67 32.02 -11.94 -8.94
N ALA A 68 31.08 -12.85 -9.24
CA ALA A 68 31.38 -14.19 -9.71
C ALA A 68 32.09 -14.20 -11.08
N PHE A 69 31.76 -13.26 -11.97
CA PHE A 69 32.45 -13.09 -13.25
C PHE A 69 33.91 -12.65 -13.03
N PHE A 70 34.14 -11.57 -12.28
CA PHE A 70 35.49 -11.05 -12.05
C PHE A 70 36.39 -12.02 -11.27
N ALA A 71 35.83 -12.76 -10.30
CA ALA A 71 36.57 -13.77 -9.56
C ALA A 71 37.07 -14.93 -10.45
N LYS A 72 36.38 -15.22 -11.57
CA LYS A 72 36.83 -16.22 -12.55
C LYS A 72 37.93 -15.67 -13.47
N GLU A 73 37.84 -14.42 -13.89
CA GLU A 73 38.80 -13.79 -14.82
C GLU A 73 40.16 -13.50 -14.17
N THR A 74 40.19 -13.32 -12.84
CA THR A 74 41.42 -13.02 -12.08
C THR A 74 42.23 -14.28 -11.72
N ARG A 75 41.78 -15.47 -12.09
CA ARG A 75 42.46 -16.76 -11.83
C ARG A 75 43.17 -17.23 -13.09
#